data_AF-A0A9E5RQM5-F1
#
_entry.id   AF-A0A9E5RQM5-F1
#
_cell.length_a   1.000
_cell.length_b   1.000
_cell.length_c   1.000
_cell.angle_alpha   90.00
_cell.angle_beta   90.00
_cell.angle_gamma   90.00
#
_symmetry.space_group_name_H-M   'P 1'
#
loop_
_entity.id
_entity.type
_entity.pdbx_description
1 polymer ?
#
loop_
_entity_poly.entity_id
_entity_poly.type
_entity_poly.pdbx_seq_one_letter_code
_entity_poly.pdbx_strand_id
1 'polypeptide(L)'
;MRRFQKTLGLAPSVEASGDKKGVKTSDGSRLCRKAMWQWVFSSLEPKKRRLNNATVKALCEYLDAEKAGGRPIALVRSRVAVKAAKLLFSKLVDATKAQNLLE
;
A
#
# COMPACT_ATOMS: atom_id res chain seq x y z
N MET A 1 -2.77 -8.13 -9.60
CA MET A 1 -2.68 -6.86 -8.83
C MET A 1 -3.88 -6.57 -7.92
N ARG A 2 -5.11 -6.40 -8.43
CA ARG A 2 -6.27 -6.04 -7.57
C ARG A 2 -6.59 -7.10 -6.48
N ARG A 3 -6.49 -8.39 -6.81
CA ARG A 3 -6.63 -9.49 -5.84
C ARG A 3 -5.65 -9.34 -4.67
N PHE A 4 -4.37 -9.08 -4.95
CA PHE A 4 -3.32 -8.89 -3.93
C PHE A 4 -3.66 -7.75 -2.96
N GLN A 5 -4.10 -6.59 -3.48
CA GLN A 5 -4.49 -5.46 -2.65
C GLN A 5 -5.71 -5.76 -1.77
N LYS A 6 -6.69 -6.52 -2.28
CA LYS A 6 -7.81 -7.01 -1.48
C LYS A 6 -7.34 -7.98 -0.39
N THR A 7 -6.47 -8.95 -0.71
CA THR A 7 -5.92 -9.89 0.28
C THR A 7 -5.19 -9.17 1.41
N LEU A 8 -4.45 -8.10 1.10
CA LEU A 8 -3.78 -7.26 2.11
C LEU A 8 -4.73 -6.30 2.86
N GLY A 9 -5.99 -6.22 2.46
CA GLY A 9 -6.99 -5.34 3.08
C GLY A 9 -6.78 -3.85 2.78
N LEU A 10 -6.19 -3.53 1.63
CA LEU A 10 -5.89 -2.16 1.16
C LEU A 10 -6.81 -1.68 0.04
N ALA A 11 -7.64 -2.57 -0.51
CA ALA A 11 -8.62 -2.22 -1.53
C ALA A 11 -10.04 -2.44 -0.99
N PRO A 12 -10.98 -1.51 -1.26
CA PRO A 12 -12.36 -1.71 -0.87
C PRO A 12 -13.01 -2.87 -1.63
N SER A 13 -13.88 -3.60 -0.94
CA SER A 13 -14.87 -4.45 -1.58
C SER A 13 -16.15 -3.64 -1.78
N VAL A 14 -16.78 -3.86 -2.94
CA VAL A 14 -18.10 -3.31 -3.22
C VAL A 14 -19.03 -4.50 -3.18
N GLU A 15 -19.96 -4.50 -2.23
CA GLU A 15 -21.12 -5.38 -2.27
C GLU A 15 -22.26 -4.55 -2.86
N ALA A 16 -22.73 -4.95 -4.03
CA ALA A 16 -23.90 -4.37 -4.67
C ALA A 16 -25.01 -5.42 -4.60
N SER A 17 -26.07 -5.12 -3.86
CA SER A 17 -27.31 -5.92 -3.81
C SER A 17 -28.49 -4.95 -3.89
N GLY A 18 -29.29 -5.05 -4.98
CA GLY A 18 -30.35 -4.09 -5.29
C GLY A 18 -29.87 -2.64 -5.43
N ASP A 19 -30.68 -1.67 -4.97
CA ASP A 19 -30.40 -0.23 -5.04
C ASP A 19 -29.38 0.28 -4.00
N LYS A 20 -28.88 -0.57 -3.10
CA LYS A 20 -27.94 -0.17 -2.05
C LYS A 20 -26.50 -0.46 -2.49
N LYS A 21 -25.74 0.60 -2.78
CA LYS A 21 -24.28 0.53 -3.04
C LYS A 21 -23.51 0.78 -1.74
N GLY A 22 -23.14 -0.29 -1.04
CA GLY A 22 -22.28 -0.23 0.13
C GLY A 22 -20.81 -0.46 -0.23
N VAL A 23 -19.93 0.49 0.08
CA VAL A 23 -18.48 0.27 0.01
C VAL A 23 -18.02 -0.33 1.35
N LYS A 24 -17.66 -1.61 1.36
CA LYS A 24 -17.17 -2.32 2.54
C LYS A 24 -15.66 -2.51 2.43
N THR A 25 -14.90 -1.85 3.28
CA THR A 25 -13.42 -1.89 3.27
C THR A 25 -12.85 -3.11 4.02
N SER A 26 -13.69 -3.99 4.58
CA SER A 26 -13.24 -5.01 5.55
C SER A 26 -12.73 -6.33 4.96
N ASP A 27 -12.87 -6.59 3.66
CA ASP A 27 -12.37 -7.84 3.08
C ASP A 27 -10.85 -7.81 2.92
N GLY A 28 -10.13 -8.54 3.77
CA GLY A 28 -8.69 -8.71 3.70
C GLY A 28 -8.02 -8.87 5.07
N SER A 29 -6.74 -9.22 5.06
CA SER A 29 -5.98 -9.51 6.28
C SER A 29 -5.86 -8.28 7.19
N ARG A 30 -6.42 -8.38 8.40
CA ARG A 30 -6.30 -7.35 9.43
C ARG A 30 -4.85 -7.14 9.86
N LEU A 31 -4.07 -8.22 9.93
CA LEU A 31 -2.66 -8.17 10.32
C LEU A 31 -1.85 -7.41 9.27
N CYS A 32 -1.98 -7.76 8.00
CA CYS A 32 -1.25 -7.10 6.92
C CYS A 32 -1.61 -5.61 6.82
N ARG A 33 -2.90 -5.27 6.96
CA ARG A 33 -3.34 -3.87 6.99
C ARG A 33 -2.69 -3.10 8.13
N LYS A 34 -2.69 -3.64 9.36
CA LYS A 34 -2.03 -3.01 10.52
C LYS A 34 -0.52 -2.85 10.27
N ALA A 35 0.14 -3.89 9.78
CA ALA A 35 1.56 -3.86 9.49
C ALA A 35 1.92 -2.80 8.44
N MET A 36 1.14 -2.68 7.37
CA MET A 36 1.35 -1.65 6.35
C MET A 36 1.23 -0.24 6.92
N TRP A 37 0.23 0.01 7.77
CA TRP A 37 0.08 1.29 8.46
C TRP A 37 1.24 1.58 9.42
N GLN A 38 1.62 0.60 10.25
CA GLN A 38 2.76 0.72 11.15
C GLN A 38 4.06 1.02 10.40
N TRP A 39 4.26 0.40 9.24
CA TRP A 39 5.43 0.67 8.41
C TRP A 39 5.44 2.11 7.86
N VAL A 40 4.29 2.63 7.39
CA VAL A 40 4.19 4.03 6.98
C VAL A 40 4.54 4.98 8.15
N PHE A 41 3.97 4.76 9.32
CA PHE A 41 4.19 5.60 10.50
C PHE A 41 5.62 5.55 11.03
N SER A 42 6.27 4.40 10.96
CA SER A 42 7.56 4.17 11.61
C SER A 42 8.75 4.43 10.70
N SER A 43 8.61 4.18 9.39
CA SER A 43 9.73 4.11 8.44
C SER A 43 9.66 5.14 7.32
N LEU A 44 8.46 5.60 6.94
CA LEU A 44 8.28 6.57 5.85
C LEU A 44 8.06 7.99 6.36
N GLU A 45 7.18 8.15 7.35
CA GLU A 45 6.80 9.46 7.86
C GLU A 45 7.93 10.16 8.65
N PRO A 46 8.67 9.48 9.55
CA PRO A 46 9.76 10.11 10.28
C PRO A 46 10.98 10.30 9.36
N LYS A 47 11.30 11.54 9.00
CA LYS A 47 12.42 11.87 8.09
C LYS A 47 13.75 11.23 8.51
N LYS A 48 14.04 11.19 9.81
CA LYS A 48 15.28 10.64 10.38
C LYS A 48 15.42 9.12 10.23
N ARG A 49 14.31 8.39 10.01
CA ARG A 49 14.29 6.92 9.93
C ARG A 49 14.14 6.38 8.51
N ARG A 50 14.08 7.26 7.51
CA ARG A 50 13.90 6.87 6.11
C ARG A 50 15.14 6.10 5.63
N LEU A 51 14.92 4.89 5.16
CA LEU A 51 15.98 4.07 4.57
C LEU A 51 16.45 4.70 3.26
N ASN A 52 17.76 4.63 3.02
CA ASN A 52 18.37 5.08 1.76
C ASN A 52 18.22 4.03 0.65
N ASN A 53 16.98 3.80 0.23
CA ASN A 53 16.64 2.92 -0.88
C ASN A 53 15.77 3.69 -1.87
N ALA A 54 16.03 3.54 -3.18
CA ALA A 54 15.25 4.17 -4.24
C ALA A 54 13.73 3.96 -4.07
N THR A 55 13.29 2.77 -3.65
CA THR A 55 11.87 2.49 -3.41
C THR A 55 11.29 3.32 -2.26
N VAL A 56 12.01 3.41 -1.14
CA VAL A 56 11.59 4.20 0.02
C VAL A 56 11.62 5.69 -0.30
N LYS A 57 12.65 6.16 -1.01
CA LYS A 57 12.78 7.55 -1.45
C LYS A 57 11.57 7.97 -2.30
N ALA A 58 11.21 7.20 -3.32
CA ALA A 58 10.05 7.49 -4.18
C ALA A 58 8.71 7.49 -3.42
N LEU A 59 8.55 6.65 -2.41
CA LEU A 59 7.35 6.63 -1.55
C LEU A 59 7.32 7.84 -0.62
N CYS A 60 8.45 8.22 -0.04
CA CYS A 60 8.59 9.37 0.85
C CYS A 60 8.38 10.70 0.10
N GLU A 61 8.92 10.83 -1.12
CA GLU A 61 8.68 12.00 -2.00
C GLU A 61 7.19 12.13 -2.32
N TYR A 62 6.53 11.03 -2.68
CA TYR A 62 5.08 11.02 -2.91
C TYR A 62 4.29 11.39 -1.65
N LEU A 63 4.70 10.88 -0.47
CA LEU A 63 4.08 11.21 0.81
C LEU A 63 4.23 12.70 1.13
N ASP A 64 5.41 13.26 0.96
CA ASP A 64 5.70 14.67 1.27
C ASP A 64 4.96 15.60 0.29
N ALA A 65 4.90 15.27 -1.00
CA ALA A 65 4.16 16.03 -2.01
C ALA A 65 2.65 16.06 -1.73
N GLU A 66 2.05 14.91 -1.41
CA GLU A 66 0.62 14.83 -1.09
C GLU A 66 0.28 15.56 0.23
N LYS A 67 1.21 15.55 1.21
CA LYS A 67 1.07 16.33 2.45
C LYS A 67 1.16 17.83 2.19
N ALA A 68 2.12 18.27 1.37
CA ALA A 68 2.27 19.68 1.00
C ALA A 68 1.05 20.20 0.21
N GLY A 69 0.40 19.34 -0.57
CA GLY A 69 -0.85 19.65 -1.28
C GLY A 69 -2.11 19.75 -0.41
N GLY A 70 -2.00 19.73 0.92
CA GLY A 70 -3.12 19.96 1.85
C GLY A 70 -4.13 18.80 1.96
N ARG A 71 -3.79 17.61 1.44
CA ARG A 71 -4.70 16.47 1.48
C ARG A 71 -4.81 15.89 2.90
N PRO A 72 -5.97 15.36 3.32
CA PRO A 72 -6.13 14.75 4.63
C PRO A 72 -5.09 13.65 4.88
N ILE A 73 -4.35 13.76 5.98
CA ILE A 73 -3.18 12.90 6.24
C ILE A 73 -3.52 11.40 6.24
N ALA A 74 -4.70 11.02 6.75
CA ALA A 74 -5.15 9.64 6.74
C ALA A 74 -5.33 9.09 5.31
N LEU A 75 -5.85 9.93 4.40
CA LEU A 75 -5.99 9.58 2.99
C LEU A 75 -4.62 9.44 2.31
N VAL A 76 -3.69 10.36 2.61
CA VAL A 76 -2.32 10.30 2.08
C VAL A 76 -1.63 9.00 2.51
N ARG A 77 -1.68 8.65 3.80
CA ARG A 77 -1.11 7.41 4.34
C ARG A 77 -1.69 6.16 3.68
N SER A 78 -3.02 6.14 3.52
CA SER A 78 -3.72 5.05 2.82
C SER A 78 -3.22 4.89 1.37
N ARG A 79 -3.10 6.00 0.64
CA ARG A 79 -2.60 6.00 -0.74
C ARG A 79 -1.14 5.55 -0.83
N VAL A 80 -0.29 5.97 0.10
CA VAL A 80 1.11 5.53 0.19
C VAL A 80 1.18 4.04 0.44
N ALA A 81 0.39 3.50 1.38
CA ALA A 81 0.32 2.06 1.65
C ALA A 81 -0.13 1.26 0.41
N VAL A 82 -1.15 1.76 -0.31
CA VAL A 82 -1.58 1.15 -1.58
C VAL A 82 -0.44 1.16 -2.60
N LYS A 83 0.25 2.29 -2.79
CA LYS A 83 1.37 2.43 -3.74
C LYS A 83 2.53 1.49 -3.39
N ALA A 84 2.86 1.37 -2.11
CA ALA A 84 3.86 0.43 -1.63
C ALA A 84 3.48 -1.04 -1.92
N ALA A 85 2.23 -1.42 -1.71
CA ALA A 85 1.76 -2.76 -2.06
C ALA A 85 1.85 -3.04 -3.57
N LYS A 86 1.66 -2.03 -4.43
CA LYS A 86 1.87 -2.17 -5.88
C LYS A 86 3.33 -2.52 -6.19
N LEU A 87 4.26 -1.76 -5.62
CA LEU A 87 5.70 -1.97 -5.82
C LEU A 87 6.16 -3.31 -5.26
N LEU A 88 5.66 -3.70 -4.09
CA LEU A 88 5.93 -5.01 -3.50
C LEU A 88 5.48 -6.15 -4.43
N PHE A 89 4.26 -6.06 -4.96
CA PHE A 89 3.75 -7.08 -5.88
C PHE A 89 4.62 -7.22 -7.13
N SER A 90 5.02 -6.11 -7.75
CA SER A 90 5.93 -6.13 -8.91
C SER A 90 7.25 -6.83 -8.58
N LYS A 91 7.91 -6.43 -7.48
CA LYS A 91 9.17 -7.06 -7.06
C LYS A 91 9.03 -8.56 -6.76
N LEU A 92 7.92 -8.97 -6.16
CA LEU A 92 7.66 -10.39 -5.90
C LEU A 92 7.49 -11.17 -7.20
N VAL A 93 6.75 -10.63 -8.17
CA VAL A 93 6.60 -11.27 -9.49
C VAL A 93 7.95 -11.39 -10.20
N ASP A 94 8.78 -10.35 -10.15
CA ASP A 94 10.11 -10.37 -10.76
C ASP A 94 11.02 -11.40 -10.08
N ALA A 95 10.99 -11.47 -8.74
CA ALA A 95 11.74 -12.45 -7.98
C ALA A 95 11.30 -13.89 -8.27
N THR A 96 9.99 -14.14 -8.34
CA THR A 96 9.46 -15.48 -8.68
C THR A 96 9.85 -15.89 -10.10
N LYS A 97 9.81 -14.97 -11.07
CA LYS A 97 10.27 -15.26 -12.44
C LYS A 97 11.76 -15.62 -12.47
N ALA A 98 12.59 -14.88 -11.72
CA ALA A 98 14.02 -15.15 -11.65
C ALA A 98 14.31 -16.54 -11.03
N GLN A 99 13.55 -16.94 -10.01
CA GLN A 99 13.65 -18.28 -9.42
C GLN A 99 13.29 -19.37 -10.43
N ASN A 100 12.19 -19.22 -11.16
CA ASN A 100 11.75 -20.20 -12.17
C ASN A 100 12.68 -20.31 -13.39
N LEU A 101 13.63 -19.39 -13.57
CA LEU A 101 14.65 -19.47 -14.64
C LEU A 101 15.92 -20.20 -14.20
N LEU A 102 16.07 -20.47 -12.90
CA LEU A 102 17.20 -21.18 -12.30
C LEU A 102 16.89 -22.66 -12.05
N GLU A 103 15.61 -23.06 -12.14
CA GLU A 103 15.10 -24.43 -12.12
C GLU A 103 14.88 -24.95 -13.54
#